data_AF-A0A0A8YAJ4-F1
#
_entry.id   AF-A0A0A8YAJ4-F1
#
_cell.length_a   1.000
_cell.length_b   1.000
_cell.length_c   1.000
_cell.angle_alpha   90.00
_cell.angle_beta   90.00
_cell.angle_gamma   90.00
#
_symmetry.space_group_name_H-M   'P 1'
#
loop_
_entity.id
_entity.type
_entity.pdbx_description
1 polymer ?
#
loop_
_entity_poly.entity_id
_entity_poly.type
_entity_poly.pdbx_seq_one_letter_code
_entity_poly.pdbx_strand_id
1 'polypeptide(L)'
;MGNRDAERLVFHYLTTTAWAAVAKADVLLCNTFADLEPSIFISQHSPAAILPIGPLRTWQRPTREAPVGHFWRADDKTCHAFLDAQPRGSVVYVAFGSLTVMSPVQLEELALALEASGRSFLWVFRPGLARKVPMAFMDLVARHGRGKVVEWAPQERVLAHSAVGCFVTHCGWNSTLEGIRNGVP
;
A
#
# COMPACT_ATOMS: atom_id res chain seq x y z
N MET A 1 6.11 -11.15 -11.31
CA MET A 1 6.13 -11.92 -10.04
C MET A 1 5.51 -13.28 -10.31
N GLY A 2 6.19 -14.35 -9.93
CA GLY A 2 5.79 -15.74 -10.19
C GLY A 2 6.90 -16.64 -10.76
N ASN A 3 8.06 -16.10 -11.12
CA ASN A 3 9.24 -16.87 -11.52
C ASN A 3 10.39 -16.53 -10.56
N ARG A 4 10.75 -17.50 -9.71
CA ARG A 4 11.75 -17.31 -8.65
C ARG A 4 13.13 -16.94 -9.19
N ASP A 5 13.50 -17.44 -10.36
CA ASP A 5 14.81 -17.16 -10.95
C ASP A 5 14.87 -15.74 -11.51
N ALA A 6 13.78 -15.30 -12.17
CA ALA A 6 13.65 -13.91 -12.60
C ALA A 6 13.64 -12.95 -11.40
N GLU A 7 12.94 -13.30 -10.32
CA GLU A 7 12.90 -12.50 -9.08
C GLU A 7 14.28 -12.40 -8.42
N ARG A 8 15.02 -13.50 -8.34
CA ARG A 8 16.41 -13.51 -7.84
C ARG A 8 17.32 -12.63 -8.69
N LEU A 9 17.20 -12.71 -10.01
CA LEU A 9 18.03 -11.94 -10.92
C LEU A 9 17.73 -10.45 -10.82
N VAL A 10 16.45 -10.06 -10.75
CA VAL A 10 16.03 -8.67 -10.52
C VAL A 10 16.52 -8.18 -9.16
N PHE A 11 16.36 -8.97 -8.10
CA PHE A 11 16.85 -8.61 -6.77
C PHE A 11 18.37 -8.41 -6.74
N HIS A 12 19.13 -9.33 -7.33
CA HIS A 12 20.58 -9.23 -7.42
C HIS A 12 21.02 -8.00 -8.24
N TYR A 13 20.35 -7.74 -9.36
CA TYR A 13 20.62 -6.56 -10.18
C TYR A 13 20.34 -5.26 -9.41
N LEU A 14 19.17 -5.13 -8.79
CA LEU A 14 18.78 -3.94 -8.02
C LEU A 14 19.73 -3.70 -6.83
N THR A 15 20.08 -4.75 -6.10
CA THR A 15 20.99 -4.63 -4.96
C THR A 15 22.41 -4.26 -5.39
N THR A 16 22.95 -4.90 -6.43
CA THR A 16 24.31 -4.60 -6.93
C THR A 16 24.39 -3.18 -7.48
N THR A 17 23.40 -2.76 -8.27
CA THR A 17 23.36 -1.39 -8.82
C THR A 17 23.17 -0.34 -7.73
N ALA A 18 22.30 -0.59 -6.76
CA ALA A 18 22.13 0.29 -5.60
C ALA A 18 23.43 0.42 -4.80
N TRP A 19 24.13 -0.68 -4.51
CA TRP A 19 25.40 -0.65 -3.79
C TRP A 19 26.51 0.10 -4.54
N ALA A 20 26.59 -0.09 -5.86
CA ALA A 20 27.53 0.65 -6.69
C ALA A 20 27.25 2.17 -6.71
N ALA A 21 25.97 2.56 -6.62
CA ALA A 21 25.58 3.97 -6.50
C ALA A 21 25.87 4.53 -5.10
N VAL A 22 25.53 3.79 -4.04
CA VAL A 22 25.82 4.16 -2.64
C VAL A 22 27.31 4.36 -2.41
N ALA A 23 28.17 3.51 -2.99
CA ALA A 23 29.62 3.64 -2.89
C ALA A 23 30.21 4.93 -3.49
N LYS A 24 29.43 5.65 -4.31
CA LYS A 24 29.84 6.90 -4.96
C LYS A 24 29.14 8.13 -4.39
N ALA A 25 28.22 7.94 -3.44
CA ALA A 25 27.43 9.03 -2.86
C ALA A 25 28.09 9.53 -1.59
N ASP A 26 28.09 10.85 -1.38
CA ASP A 26 28.47 11.43 -0.08
C ASP A 26 27.36 11.24 0.96
N VAL A 27 26.10 11.35 0.50
CA VAL A 27 24.90 11.29 1.34
C VAL A 27 23.84 10.41 0.69
N LEU A 28 23.22 9.53 1.49
CA LEU A 28 22.05 8.74 1.12
C LEU A 28 20.82 9.28 1.84
N LEU A 29 19.90 9.87 1.07
CA LEU A 29 18.60 10.31 1.59
C LEU A 29 17.65 9.12 1.68
N CYS A 30 17.29 8.73 2.90
CA CYS A 30 16.39 7.61 3.13
C CYS A 30 15.04 8.11 3.62
N ASN A 31 13.96 7.73 2.94
CA ASN A 31 12.59 7.97 3.40
C ASN A 31 12.28 7.03 4.57
N THR A 32 12.81 7.33 5.75
CA THR A 32 12.62 6.62 7.02
C THR A 32 12.92 7.59 8.17
N PHE A 33 12.78 7.16 9.42
CA PHE A 33 13.02 7.97 10.61
C PHE A 33 13.76 7.20 11.70
N ALA A 34 14.49 7.93 12.56
CA ALA A 34 15.41 7.36 13.56
C ALA A 34 14.77 6.32 14.48
N ASP A 35 13.56 6.62 14.97
CA ASP A 35 12.86 5.74 15.92
C ASP A 35 12.40 4.41 15.29
N LEU A 36 12.26 4.35 13.96
CA LEU A 36 11.86 3.13 13.26
C LEU A 36 13.04 2.17 13.07
N GLU A 37 14.21 2.72 12.72
CA GLU A 37 15.39 1.94 12.33
C GLU A 37 16.66 2.49 13.01
N PRO A 38 16.77 2.52 14.35
CA PRO A 38 17.88 3.18 15.02
C PRO A 38 19.26 2.60 14.66
N SER A 39 19.32 1.30 14.36
CA SER A 39 20.55 0.60 14.01
C SER A 39 21.20 1.08 12.71
N ILE A 40 20.41 1.54 11.73
CA ILE A 40 20.97 1.95 10.43
C ILE A 40 21.76 3.26 10.54
N PHE A 41 21.44 4.11 11.52
CA PHE A 41 22.11 5.41 11.73
C PHE A 41 23.32 5.32 12.65
N ILE A 42 23.37 4.29 13.49
CA ILE A 42 24.48 4.06 14.44
C ILE A 42 25.58 3.22 13.78
N SER A 43 25.23 2.41 12.78
CA SER A 43 26.19 1.54 12.11
C SER A 43 26.99 2.24 11.01
N GLN A 44 28.29 1.96 10.94
CA GLN A 44 29.17 2.43 9.86
C GLN A 44 29.14 1.48 8.63
N HIS A 45 28.01 0.82 8.37
CA HIS A 45 27.90 -0.17 7.29
C HIS A 45 27.78 0.45 5.89
N SER A 46 27.61 1.77 5.81
CA SER A 46 27.49 2.50 4.55
C SER A 46 28.71 3.39 4.30
N PRO A 47 29.26 3.40 3.07
CA PRO A 47 30.29 4.37 2.68
C PRO A 47 29.75 5.80 2.58
N ALA A 48 28.43 5.98 2.44
CA ALA A 48 27.74 7.27 2.41
C ALA A 48 27.08 7.59 3.76
N ALA A 49 27.02 8.87 4.13
CA ALA A 49 26.27 9.32 5.30
C ALA A 49 24.76 9.12 5.08
N ILE A 50 24.09 8.37 5.95
CA ILE A 50 22.65 8.13 5.84
C ILE A 50 21.88 9.25 6.54
N LEU A 51 21.03 9.95 5.80
CA LEU A 51 20.15 10.99 6.34
C LEU A 51 18.69 10.52 6.29
N PRO A 52 18.03 10.31 7.45
CA PRO A 52 16.60 10.04 7.49
C PRO A 52 15.82 11.32 7.19
N ILE A 53 14.99 11.28 6.15
CA ILE A 53 14.14 12.40 5.72
C ILE A 53 12.64 12.07 5.76
N GLY A 54 12.27 10.91 6.32
CA GLY A 54 10.91 10.41 6.36
C GLY A 54 10.15 10.68 7.67
N PRO A 55 8.87 10.26 7.73
CA PRO A 55 8.09 9.75 6.60
C PRO A 55 7.65 10.90 5.68
N LEU A 56 8.05 10.83 4.41
CA LEU A 56 7.69 11.81 3.38
C LEU A 56 6.19 11.78 3.11
N ARG A 57 5.59 12.96 2.93
CA ARG A 57 4.18 13.10 2.54
C ARG A 57 4.07 13.23 1.03
N THR A 58 3.22 12.43 0.41
CA THR A 58 2.96 12.50 -1.03
C THR A 58 1.73 13.37 -1.34
N TRP A 59 0.80 13.55 -0.39
CA TRP A 59 -0.49 14.21 -0.63
C TRP A 59 -0.57 15.71 -0.31
N GLN A 60 0.40 16.31 0.40
CA GLN A 60 0.33 17.75 0.77
C GLN A 60 0.73 18.69 -0.37
N ARG A 61 0.06 18.61 -1.53
CA ARG A 61 0.02 19.74 -2.47
C ARG A 61 -1.25 20.56 -2.21
N PRO A 62 -1.15 21.90 -2.08
CA PRO A 62 -2.32 22.76 -1.87
C PRO A 62 -3.27 22.82 -3.07
N THR A 63 -2.86 22.31 -4.23
CA THR A 63 -3.64 22.36 -5.47
C THR A 63 -4.55 21.15 -5.59
N ARG A 64 -5.78 21.35 -6.08
CA ARG A 64 -6.75 20.29 -6.46
C ARG A 64 -6.26 19.37 -7.58
N GLU A 65 -4.99 19.45 -7.95
CA GLU A 65 -4.41 18.69 -9.03
C GLU A 65 -3.97 17.32 -8.52
N ALA A 66 -4.20 16.30 -9.34
CA ALA A 66 -3.68 14.97 -9.06
C ALA A 66 -2.16 15.06 -8.84
N PRO A 67 -1.60 14.33 -7.85
CA PRO A 67 -0.18 14.46 -7.58
C PRO A 67 0.64 14.06 -8.82
N VAL A 68 1.81 14.67 -9.00
CA VAL A 68 2.65 14.44 -10.19
C VAL A 68 3.07 12.97 -10.24
N GLY A 69 2.82 12.30 -11.37
CA GLY A 69 3.04 10.85 -11.51
C GLY A 69 1.83 9.97 -11.17
N HIS A 70 0.69 10.56 -10.78
CA HIS A 70 -0.57 9.84 -10.60
C HIS A 70 -1.33 9.80 -11.93
N PHE A 71 -1.18 8.69 -12.65
CA PHE A 71 -1.85 8.44 -13.93
C PHE A 71 -3.36 8.10 -13.81
N TRP A 72 -3.89 8.06 -12.59
CA TRP A 72 -5.22 7.50 -12.30
C TRP A 72 -6.13 8.58 -11.68
N ARG A 73 -7.39 8.59 -12.12
CA ARG A 73 -8.37 9.69 -12.03
C ARG A 73 -8.63 10.23 -10.61
N ALA A 74 -9.22 11.43 -10.60
CA ALA A 74 -9.60 12.28 -9.46
C ALA A 74 -10.24 11.56 -8.27
N ASP A 75 -9.99 12.11 -7.06
CA ASP A 75 -10.59 11.78 -5.76
C ASP A 75 -11.94 11.08 -5.90
N ASP A 76 -11.95 9.75 -5.75
CA ASP A 76 -13.19 9.00 -5.63
C ASP A 76 -13.78 9.28 -4.25
N LYS A 77 -14.60 10.34 -4.17
CA LYS A 77 -15.35 10.73 -2.97
C LYS A 77 -16.17 9.57 -2.40
N THR A 78 -16.47 8.54 -3.19
CA THR A 78 -17.23 7.40 -2.70
C THR A 78 -16.48 6.59 -1.64
N CYS A 79 -15.13 6.62 -1.62
CA CYS A 79 -14.34 6.00 -0.55
C CYS A 79 -14.62 6.68 0.79
N HIS A 80 -14.56 8.00 0.83
CA HIS A 80 -14.82 8.78 2.05
C HIS A 80 -16.26 8.62 2.52
N ALA A 81 -17.24 8.76 1.63
CA ALA A 81 -18.65 8.58 2.00
C ALA A 81 -18.96 7.19 2.57
N PHE A 82 -18.30 6.14 2.04
CA PHE A 82 -18.40 4.80 2.62
C PHE A 82 -17.81 4.73 4.02
N LEU A 83 -16.62 5.29 4.23
CA LEU A 83 -15.93 5.28 5.52
C LEU A 83 -16.64 6.12 6.58
N ASP A 84 -17.22 7.27 6.21
CA ASP A 84 -17.98 8.15 7.09
C ASP A 84 -19.21 7.44 7.71
N ALA A 85 -19.76 6.45 7.00
CA ALA A 85 -20.90 5.66 7.46
C ALA A 85 -20.52 4.49 8.39
N GLN A 86 -19.23 4.30 8.70
CA GLN A 86 -18.73 3.16 9.47
C GLN A 86 -18.32 3.58 10.89
N PRO A 87 -18.51 2.71 11.90
CA PRO A 87 -17.94 2.93 13.22
C PRO A 87 -16.42 3.09 13.22
N ARG A 88 -15.89 3.74 14.26
CA ARG A 88 -14.43 3.89 14.45
C ARG A 88 -13.75 2.52 14.53
N GLY A 89 -12.66 2.35 13.80
CA GLY A 89 -11.83 1.13 13.80
C GLY A 89 -12.54 -0.14 13.33
N SER A 90 -13.65 -0.04 12.60
CA SER A 90 -14.43 -1.21 12.17
C SER A 90 -14.10 -1.69 10.75
N VAL A 91 -13.37 -0.90 9.96
CA VAL A 91 -13.10 -1.17 8.55
C VAL A 91 -11.73 -1.79 8.34
N VAL A 92 -11.67 -2.87 7.58
CA VAL A 92 -10.44 -3.44 7.02
C VAL A 92 -10.17 -2.76 5.67
N TYR A 93 -9.05 -2.04 5.56
CA TYR A 93 -8.58 -1.50 4.30
C TYR A 93 -7.63 -2.50 3.62
N VAL A 94 -7.82 -2.77 2.34
CA VAL A 94 -7.06 -3.76 1.58
C VAL A 94 -6.48 -3.12 0.32
N ALA A 95 -5.14 -3.07 0.22
CA ALA A 95 -4.46 -2.58 -0.98
C ALA A 95 -3.09 -3.23 -1.20
N PHE A 96 -2.93 -3.89 -2.35
CA PHE A 96 -1.69 -4.59 -2.72
C PHE A 96 -0.78 -3.79 -3.67
N GLY A 97 -0.95 -2.46 -3.70
CA GLY A 97 -0.11 -1.59 -4.54
C GLY A 97 -0.34 -1.78 -6.04
N SER A 98 0.60 -1.25 -6.85
CA SER A 98 0.50 -1.23 -8.31
C SER A 98 1.22 -2.38 -9.02
N LEU A 99 2.11 -3.09 -8.32
CA LEU A 99 2.98 -4.11 -8.90
C LEU A 99 2.60 -5.55 -8.52
N THR A 100 1.84 -5.73 -7.45
CA THR A 100 1.47 -7.06 -6.96
C THR A 100 0.41 -7.67 -7.86
N VAL A 101 0.65 -8.92 -8.27
CA VAL A 101 -0.31 -9.73 -9.03
C VAL A 101 -0.73 -10.90 -8.15
N MET A 102 -2.02 -11.00 -7.85
CA MET A 102 -2.59 -12.12 -7.11
C MET A 102 -3.14 -13.17 -8.08
N SER A 103 -2.94 -14.44 -7.75
CA SER A 103 -3.59 -15.53 -8.49
C SER A 103 -5.11 -15.52 -8.25
N PRO A 104 -5.92 -16.11 -9.14
CA PRO A 104 -7.37 -16.24 -8.91
C PRO A 104 -7.70 -16.92 -7.58
N VAL A 105 -6.93 -17.94 -7.19
CA VAL A 105 -7.10 -18.65 -5.91
C VAL A 105 -6.83 -17.72 -4.73
N GLN A 106 -5.77 -16.91 -4.77
CA GLN A 106 -5.50 -15.93 -3.70
C GLN A 106 -6.60 -14.87 -3.57
N LEU A 107 -7.18 -14.43 -4.70
CA LEU A 107 -8.29 -13.49 -4.70
C LEU A 107 -9.55 -14.08 -4.08
N GLU A 108 -9.86 -15.34 -4.41
CA GLU A 108 -11.00 -16.07 -3.86
C GLU A 108 -10.85 -16.28 -2.35
N GLU A 109 -9.70 -16.79 -1.89
CA GLU A 109 -9.42 -16.99 -0.47
C GLU A 109 -9.44 -15.69 0.33
N LEU A 110 -8.87 -14.60 -0.20
CA LEU A 110 -8.93 -13.29 0.43
C LEU A 110 -10.38 -12.80 0.57
N ALA A 111 -11.20 -13.01 -0.47
CA ALA A 111 -12.60 -12.64 -0.43
C ALA A 111 -13.39 -13.43 0.62
N LEU A 112 -13.21 -14.75 0.67
CA LEU A 112 -13.81 -15.62 1.69
C LEU A 112 -13.36 -15.23 3.10
N ALA A 113 -12.08 -14.89 3.29
CA ALA A 113 -11.56 -14.43 4.57
C ALA A 113 -12.20 -13.10 5.01
N LEU A 114 -12.38 -12.15 4.08
CA LEU A 114 -13.06 -10.88 4.35
C LEU A 114 -14.53 -11.11 4.74
N GLU A 115 -15.24 -12.00 4.04
CA GLU A 115 -16.61 -12.40 4.40
C GLU A 115 -16.67 -13.02 5.79
N ALA A 116 -15.82 -14.02 6.05
CA ALA A 116 -15.77 -14.74 7.32
C ALA A 116 -15.40 -13.84 8.51
N SER A 117 -14.62 -12.77 8.27
CA SER A 117 -14.28 -11.79 9.31
C SER A 117 -15.51 -11.05 9.87
N GLY A 118 -16.60 -10.98 9.09
CA GLY A 118 -17.80 -10.22 9.42
C GLY A 118 -17.61 -8.70 9.47
N ARG A 119 -16.41 -8.19 9.19
CA ARG A 119 -16.05 -6.77 9.22
C ARG A 119 -16.41 -6.06 7.91
N SER A 120 -16.66 -4.77 8.00
CA SER A 120 -16.74 -3.93 6.80
C SER A 120 -15.35 -3.82 6.16
N PHE A 121 -15.28 -3.73 4.84
CA PHE A 121 -13.99 -3.62 4.16
C PHE A 121 -14.03 -2.65 2.98
N LEU A 122 -12.90 -1.98 2.75
CA LEU A 122 -12.63 -1.19 1.55
C LEU A 122 -11.44 -1.83 0.83
N TRP A 123 -11.68 -2.40 -0.35
CA TRP A 123 -10.66 -3.08 -1.12
C TRP A 123 -10.36 -2.34 -2.43
N VAL A 124 -9.10 -1.93 -2.60
CA VAL A 124 -8.56 -1.46 -3.88
C VAL A 124 -8.19 -2.66 -4.75
N PHE A 125 -8.96 -2.91 -5.81
CA PHE A 125 -8.75 -4.01 -6.74
C PHE A 125 -8.68 -3.51 -8.18
N ARG A 126 -7.63 -3.89 -8.93
CA ARG A 126 -7.42 -3.48 -10.32
C ARG A 126 -7.63 -4.66 -11.28
N PRO A 127 -8.66 -4.62 -12.14
CA PRO A 127 -8.93 -5.70 -13.09
C PRO A 127 -7.82 -5.92 -14.13
N GLY A 128 -7.02 -4.90 -14.42
CA GLY A 128 -6.02 -4.91 -15.50
C GLY A 128 -4.89 -5.94 -15.39
N LEU A 129 -4.75 -6.63 -14.25
CA LEU A 129 -3.74 -7.69 -14.04
C LEU A 129 -4.35 -9.09 -13.86
N ALA A 130 -5.66 -9.20 -13.64
CA ALA A 130 -6.35 -10.46 -13.41
C ALA A 130 -7.41 -10.67 -14.49
N ARG A 131 -7.29 -11.77 -15.26
CA ARG A 131 -8.33 -12.21 -16.20
C ARG A 131 -9.62 -12.41 -15.43
N LYS A 132 -10.57 -11.47 -15.62
CA LYS A 132 -11.92 -11.43 -15.03
C LYS A 132 -11.92 -11.52 -13.50
N VAL A 133 -12.46 -10.50 -12.85
CA VAL A 133 -12.90 -10.61 -11.46
C VAL A 133 -13.82 -11.84 -11.39
N PRO A 134 -13.56 -12.84 -10.53
CA PRO A 134 -14.45 -13.98 -10.41
C PRO A 134 -15.86 -13.48 -10.13
N MET A 135 -16.86 -13.91 -10.89
CA MET A 135 -18.25 -13.45 -10.74
C MET A 135 -18.74 -13.66 -9.29
N ALA A 136 -18.30 -14.77 -8.69
CA ALA A 136 -18.49 -15.10 -7.29
C ALA A 136 -18.05 -14.00 -6.31
N PHE A 137 -17.02 -13.21 -6.65
CA PHE A 137 -16.53 -12.10 -5.82
C PHE A 137 -17.46 -10.89 -5.86
N MET A 138 -17.94 -10.50 -7.05
CA MET A 138 -18.92 -9.42 -7.17
C MET A 138 -20.22 -9.80 -6.46
N ASP A 139 -20.63 -11.06 -6.56
CA ASP A 139 -21.78 -11.60 -5.84
C ASP A 139 -21.55 -11.61 -4.33
N LEU A 140 -20.34 -11.88 -3.84
CA LEU A 140 -19.99 -11.81 -2.41
C LEU A 140 -20.14 -10.39 -1.85
N VAL A 141 -19.58 -9.40 -2.54
CA VAL A 141 -19.68 -7.98 -2.14
C VAL A 141 -21.15 -7.51 -2.17
N ALA A 142 -21.89 -7.90 -3.21
CA ALA A 142 -23.29 -7.55 -3.38
C ALA A 142 -24.20 -8.21 -2.32
N ARG A 143 -23.94 -9.47 -1.94
CA ARG A 143 -24.77 -10.23 -1.00
C ARG A 143 -24.69 -9.72 0.44
N HIS A 144 -23.56 -9.17 0.85
CA HIS A 144 -23.34 -8.82 2.26
C HIS A 144 -23.42 -7.33 2.59
N GLY A 145 -23.43 -6.44 1.59
CA GLY A 145 -23.59 -4.99 1.76
C GLY A 145 -22.52 -4.30 2.63
N ARG A 146 -21.52 -5.04 3.10
CA ARG A 146 -20.49 -4.62 4.07
C ARG A 146 -19.15 -4.27 3.41
N GLY A 147 -19.00 -4.58 2.13
CA GLY A 147 -17.77 -4.35 1.36
C GLY A 147 -17.91 -3.25 0.33
N LYS A 148 -16.85 -2.48 0.12
CA LYS A 148 -16.71 -1.58 -1.02
C LYS A 148 -15.45 -1.95 -1.79
N VAL A 149 -15.60 -2.15 -3.10
CA VAL A 149 -14.49 -2.40 -4.01
C VAL A 149 -14.33 -1.22 -4.95
N VAL A 150 -13.11 -0.72 -5.08
CA VAL A 150 -12.76 0.42 -5.95
C VAL A 150 -11.50 0.09 -6.74
N GLU A 151 -11.34 0.69 -7.90
CA GLU A 151 -10.11 0.52 -8.70
C GLU A 151 -8.94 1.35 -8.16
N TRP A 152 -9.27 2.41 -7.43
CA TRP A 152 -8.33 3.36 -6.86
C TRP A 152 -8.90 4.00 -5.60
N ALA A 153 -8.04 4.33 -4.64
CA ALA A 153 -8.41 5.07 -3.43
C ALA A 153 -7.31 6.09 -3.06
N PRO A 154 -7.67 7.24 -2.45
CA PRO A 154 -6.70 8.18 -1.90
C PRO A 154 -6.10 7.61 -0.60
N GLN A 155 -5.15 6.68 -0.75
CA GLN A 155 -4.65 5.82 0.34
C GLN A 155 -4.25 6.59 1.61
N GLU A 156 -3.46 7.68 1.49
CA GLU A 156 -3.07 8.49 2.66
C GLU A 156 -4.28 9.03 3.44
N ARG A 157 -5.36 9.44 2.74
CA ARG A 157 -6.60 9.90 3.38
C ARG A 157 -7.45 8.76 3.93
N VAL A 158 -7.47 7.61 3.26
CA VAL A 158 -8.16 6.41 3.75
C VAL A 158 -7.52 5.93 5.04
N LEU A 159 -6.19 5.80 5.08
CA LEU A 159 -5.46 5.37 6.27
C LEU A 159 -5.58 6.37 7.42
N ALA A 160 -5.70 7.67 7.14
CA ALA A 160 -5.97 8.69 8.15
C ALA A 160 -7.42 8.68 8.68
N HIS A 161 -8.33 7.91 8.07
CA HIS A 161 -9.74 7.92 8.43
C HIS A 161 -10.01 7.07 9.68
N SER A 162 -10.74 7.62 10.65
CA SER A 162 -10.97 6.98 11.96
C SER A 162 -11.69 5.62 11.89
N ALA A 163 -12.47 5.37 10.83
CA ALA A 163 -13.13 4.09 10.61
C ALA A 163 -12.16 2.94 10.27
N VAL A 164 -10.98 3.23 9.71
CA VAL A 164 -10.00 2.20 9.36
C VAL A 164 -9.32 1.69 10.63
N GLY A 165 -9.43 0.38 10.86
CA GLY A 165 -8.86 -0.29 12.02
C GLY A 165 -7.80 -1.34 11.69
N CYS A 166 -7.65 -1.70 10.41
CA CYS A 166 -6.65 -2.67 9.95
C CYS A 166 -6.29 -2.41 8.49
N PHE A 167 -5.01 -2.57 8.15
CA PHE A 167 -4.49 -2.43 6.80
C PHE A 167 -3.85 -3.73 6.29
N VAL A 168 -4.54 -4.41 5.38
CA VAL A 168 -3.99 -5.54 4.63
C VAL A 168 -3.23 -5.01 3.42
N THR A 169 -1.90 -5.17 3.45
CA THR A 169 -0.99 -4.56 2.49
C THR A 169 0.03 -5.55 1.95
N HIS A 170 0.57 -5.25 0.77
CA HIS A 170 1.75 -5.91 0.20
C HIS A 170 3.09 -5.49 0.86
N CYS A 171 3.03 -4.64 1.89
CA CYS A 171 4.19 -4.12 2.63
C CYS A 171 5.18 -3.32 1.75
N GLY A 172 4.70 -2.70 0.66
CA GLY A 172 5.49 -1.69 -0.03
C GLY A 172 5.88 -0.55 0.92
N TRP A 173 7.10 -0.01 0.75
CA TRP A 173 7.68 0.88 1.76
C TRP A 173 6.84 2.13 2.06
N ASN A 174 6.30 2.79 1.02
CA ASN A 174 5.42 3.94 1.20
C ASN A 174 4.12 3.58 1.93
N SER A 175 3.46 2.47 1.54
CA SER A 175 2.26 1.99 2.23
C SER A 175 2.54 1.67 3.71
N THR A 176 3.70 1.09 3.99
CA THR A 176 4.13 0.74 5.36
C THR A 176 4.29 2.00 6.21
N LEU A 177 5.01 3.02 5.72
CA LEU A 177 5.17 4.28 6.42
C LEU A 177 3.83 5.03 6.61
N GLU A 178 2.95 4.99 5.62
CA GLU A 178 1.60 5.59 5.74
C GLU A 178 0.76 4.87 6.80
N GLY A 179 0.83 3.54 6.90
CA GLY A 179 0.15 2.75 7.94
C GLY A 179 0.67 3.08 9.34
N ILE A 180 2.00 3.01 9.52
CA ILE A 180 2.68 3.34 10.79
C ILE A 180 2.30 4.74 11.27
N ARG A 181 2.38 5.72 10.38
CA ARG A 181 2.09 7.11 10.69
C ARG A 181 0.66 7.33 11.18
N ASN A 182 -0.30 6.62 10.63
CA ASN A 182 -1.70 6.72 11.01
C ASN A 182 -2.09 5.77 12.15
N GLY A 183 -1.15 4.98 12.67
CA GLY A 183 -1.40 4.02 13.75
C GLY A 183 -2.36 2.90 13.35
N VAL A 184 -2.34 2.50 12.08
CA VAL A 184 -3.19 1.42 11.56
C VAL A 184 -2.37 0.12 11.54
N PRO A 185 -2.78 -0.92 12.27
CA PRO A 185 -2.09 -2.22 12.31
C PRO A 185 -2.29 -3.03 11.03
#